data_AF-A0A8S3X3Z8-F1
#
_entry.id   AF-A0A8S3X3Z8-F1
#
_cell.length_a   1.000
_cell.length_b   1.000
_cell.length_c   1.000
_cell.angle_alpha   90.00
_cell.angle_beta   90.00
_cell.angle_gamma   90.00
#
_symmetry.space_group_name_H-M   'P 1'
#
loop_
_entity.id
_entity.type
_entity.pdbx_description
1 polymer ?
#
loop_
_entity_poly.entity_id
_entity_poly.type
_entity_poly.pdbx_seq_one_letter_code
_entity_poly.pdbx_strand_id
1 'polypeptide(L)'
;MTLLRSICNRVLMPTAATTDKDYLSIQIEAHLNPVPYLGYLFESQVQKTTLPNDVINAVRKRCIDFTVKLGKQIKQKLPSNYIILEKMCQQSVENTLRQGKDNQIADLAAELGFYDEAIDKL
;
A
#
# COMPACT_ATOMS: atom_id res chain seq x y z
N MET A 1 0.76 -6.30 -2.51
CA MET A 1 0.24 -4.91 -2.58
C MET A 1 1.21 -3.75 -2.25
N THR A 2 2.54 -3.89 -2.38
CA THR A 2 3.50 -2.95 -1.75
C THR A 2 3.59 -1.55 -2.39
N LEU A 3 3.46 -1.46 -3.72
CA LEU A 3 3.64 -0.20 -4.45
C LEU A 3 2.45 0.76 -4.25
N LEU A 4 1.22 0.27 -4.42
CA LEU A 4 0.01 1.08 -4.20
C LEU A 4 -0.04 1.58 -2.75
N ARG A 5 0.24 0.70 -1.78
CA ARG A 5 0.35 1.05 -0.36
C ARG A 5 1.40 2.13 -0.12
N SER A 6 2.60 1.99 -0.69
CA SER A 6 3.69 2.98 -0.53
C SER A 6 3.32 4.35 -1.08
N ILE A 7 2.68 4.39 -2.26
CA ILE A 7 2.26 5.64 -2.92
C ILE A 7 1.14 6.31 -2.12
N CYS A 8 0.12 5.54 -1.73
CA CYS A 8 -1.00 6.04 -0.95
C CYS A 8 -0.55 6.57 0.43
N ASN A 9 0.33 5.88 1.14
CA ASN A 9 0.81 6.30 2.46
C ASN A 9 1.60 7.62 2.48
N ARG A 10 2.13 8.07 1.33
CA ARG A 10 2.82 9.38 1.27
C ARG A 10 1.86 10.55 1.28
N VAL A 11 0.60 10.33 0.89
CA VAL A 11 -0.36 11.42 0.64
C VAL A 11 -1.61 11.28 1.50
N LEU A 12 -1.96 10.06 1.90
CA LEU A 12 -3.09 9.79 2.77
C LEU A 12 -2.74 10.05 4.23
N MET A 13 -3.78 10.33 5.02
CA MET A 13 -3.68 10.32 6.47
C MET A 13 -3.27 8.92 6.98
N PRO A 14 -2.45 8.82 8.04
CA PRO A 14 -2.05 7.52 8.61
C PRO A 14 -3.25 6.67 9.08
N THR A 15 -4.37 7.32 9.39
CA THR A 15 -5.61 6.70 9.85
C THR A 15 -6.55 6.26 8.71
N ALA A 16 -6.23 6.61 7.47
CA ALA A 16 -7.15 6.43 6.34
C ALA A 16 -7.25 4.97 5.86
N ALA A 17 -6.15 4.23 5.88
CA ALA A 17 -6.11 2.85 5.40
C ALA A 17 -5.08 2.05 6.20
N THR A 18 -5.53 0.97 6.83
CA THR A 18 -4.68 0.07 7.62
C THR A 18 -4.52 -1.29 6.96
N THR A 19 -5.46 -1.70 6.10
CA THR A 19 -5.40 -2.99 5.37
C THR A 19 -5.30 -2.81 3.86
N ASP A 20 -4.76 -3.83 3.17
CA ASP A 20 -4.61 -3.82 1.69
C ASP A 20 -5.95 -3.71 0.95
N LYS A 21 -7.04 -4.21 1.56
CA LYS A 21 -8.41 -4.05 1.05
C LYS A 21 -8.88 -2.59 1.13
N ASP A 22 -8.43 -1.84 2.14
CA ASP A 22 -8.79 -0.43 2.29
C ASP A 22 -8.14 0.41 1.19
N TYR A 23 -6.87 0.17 0.83
CA TYR A 23 -6.25 0.90 -0.28
C TYR A 23 -6.94 0.65 -1.63
N LEU A 24 -7.55 -0.53 -1.80
CA LEU A 24 -8.33 -0.89 -2.99
C LEU A 24 -9.75 -0.30 -2.98
N SER A 25 -10.35 0.01 -1.84
CA SER A 25 -11.71 0.56 -1.75
C SER A 25 -11.73 2.07 -1.53
N ILE A 26 -10.69 2.63 -0.93
CA ILE A 26 -10.66 4.02 -0.48
C ILE A 26 -10.73 5.03 -1.62
N GLN A 27 -11.46 6.12 -1.35
CA GLN A 27 -11.42 7.33 -2.15
C GLN A 27 -10.23 8.17 -1.69
N ILE A 28 -9.16 8.16 -2.49
CA ILE A 28 -7.88 8.79 -2.17
C ILE A 28 -8.05 10.29 -1.87
N GLU A 29 -8.92 10.98 -2.61
CA GLU A 29 -9.14 12.43 -2.48
C GLU A 29 -9.81 12.84 -1.16
N ALA A 30 -10.63 11.96 -0.58
CA ALA A 30 -11.36 12.26 0.65
C ALA A 30 -10.49 12.17 1.91
N HIS A 31 -9.35 11.48 1.82
CA HIS A 31 -8.49 11.17 2.97
C HIS A 31 -7.07 11.72 2.81
N LEU A 32 -6.92 12.77 2.01
CA LEU A 32 -5.65 13.47 1.81
C LEU A 32 -5.17 14.10 3.12
N ASN A 33 -3.90 13.91 3.43
CA ASN A 33 -3.23 14.63 4.49
C ASN A 33 -3.10 16.11 4.07
N PRO A 34 -3.53 17.07 4.91
CA PRO A 34 -3.41 18.50 4.61
C PRO A 34 -1.96 18.98 4.47
N VAL A 35 -1.00 18.31 5.13
CA VAL A 35 0.43 18.60 5.03
C VAL A 35 1.21 17.30 4.83
N PRO A 36 1.18 16.72 3.61
CA PRO A 36 1.84 15.46 3.35
C PRO A 36 3.35 15.67 3.27
N TYR A 37 4.10 14.77 3.90
CA TYR A 37 5.55 14.74 3.81
C TYR A 37 5.98 14.09 2.49
N LEU A 38 6.50 14.89 1.56
CA LEU A 38 6.87 14.42 0.21
C LEU A 38 8.24 13.73 0.16
N GLY A 39 8.93 13.62 1.29
CA GLY A 39 10.22 12.95 1.42
C GLY A 39 11.38 13.90 1.73
N TYR A 40 12.46 13.32 2.25
CA TYR A 40 13.62 14.05 2.73
C TYR A 40 14.25 14.97 1.67
N LEU A 41 14.39 14.48 0.43
CA LEU A 41 14.98 15.27 -0.65
C LEU A 41 14.13 16.50 -0.99
N PHE A 42 12.80 16.37 -1.01
CA PHE A 42 11.92 17.49 -1.29
C PHE A 42 12.02 18.55 -0.19
N GLU A 43 11.87 18.16 1.08
CA GLU A 43 11.92 19.11 2.19
C GLU A 43 13.31 19.75 2.34
N SER A 44 14.39 18.98 2.10
CA SER A 44 15.77 19.51 2.13
C SER A 44 16.01 20.53 1.02
N GLN A 45 15.44 20.32 -0.17
CA GLN A 45 15.58 21.27 -1.28
C GLN A 45 14.71 22.50 -1.07
N VAL A 46 13.51 22.36 -0.50
CA VAL A 46 12.66 23.48 -0.12
C VAL A 46 13.39 24.40 0.87
N GLN A 47 14.08 23.84 1.87
CA GLN A 47 14.86 24.62 2.84
C GLN A 47 16.08 25.33 2.23
N LYS A 48 16.69 24.76 1.19
CA LYS A 48 17.89 25.31 0.55
C LYS A 48 17.58 26.33 -0.56
N THR A 49 16.33 26.37 -1.02
CA THR A 49 15.95 27.14 -2.18
C THR A 49 15.44 28.53 -1.78
N THR A 50 15.81 29.56 -2.53
CA THR A 50 15.41 30.97 -2.31
C THR A 50 14.07 31.33 -2.97
N LEU A 51 13.32 30.34 -3.44
CA LEU A 51 12.07 30.55 -4.17
C LEU A 51 11.00 31.14 -3.25
N PRO A 52 10.08 31.96 -3.79
CA PRO A 52 8.91 32.40 -3.06
C PRO A 52 8.09 31.21 -2.57
N ASN A 53 7.51 31.35 -1.38
CA ASN A 53 6.73 30.29 -0.74
C ASN A 53 5.54 29.84 -1.60
N ASP A 54 4.99 30.77 -2.40
CA ASP A 54 3.88 30.54 -3.32
C ASP A 54 4.24 29.52 -4.41
N VAL A 55 5.47 29.61 -4.94
CA VAL A 55 5.99 28.70 -5.96
C VAL A 55 6.24 27.32 -5.36
N ILE A 56 6.82 27.27 -4.15
CA ILE A 56 7.04 26.01 -3.42
C ILE A 56 5.70 25.30 -3.16
N ASN A 57 4.68 26.03 -2.74
CA ASN A 57 3.34 25.49 -2.51
C ASN A 57 2.69 25.01 -3.81
N ALA A 58 2.88 25.71 -4.93
CA ALA A 58 2.40 25.28 -6.24
C ALA A 58 3.05 23.97 -6.70
N VAL A 59 4.37 23.82 -6.50
CA VAL A 59 5.09 22.58 -6.82
C VAL A 59 4.64 21.45 -5.89
N ARG A 60 4.53 21.70 -4.58
CA ARG A 60 4.02 20.73 -3.60
C ARG A 60 2.64 20.20 -4.00
N LYS A 61 1.72 21.11 -4.36
CA LYS A 61 0.39 20.75 -4.86
C LYS A 61 0.45 19.87 -6.11
N ARG A 62 1.28 20.22 -7.09
CA ARG A 62 1.46 19.39 -8.30
C ARG A 62 1.99 17.99 -7.99
N CYS A 63 2.93 17.86 -7.05
CA CYS A 63 3.44 16.56 -6.62
C CYS A 63 2.35 15.71 -5.95
N ILE A 64 1.52 16.32 -5.10
CA ILE A 64 0.36 15.67 -4.48
C ILE A 64 -0.61 15.20 -5.57
N ASP A 65 -1.03 16.10 -6.47
CA ASP A 65 -1.97 15.80 -7.56
C ASP A 65 -1.45 14.67 -8.47
N PHE A 66 -0.15 14.67 -8.78
CA PHE A 66 0.49 13.61 -9.54
C PHE A 66 0.41 12.27 -8.80
N THR A 67 0.71 12.26 -7.51
CA THR A 67 0.71 11.05 -6.69
C THR A 67 -0.70 10.47 -6.55
N VAL A 68 -1.71 11.33 -6.40
CA VAL A 68 -3.13 10.92 -6.41
C VAL A 68 -3.52 10.31 -7.75
N LYS A 69 -3.17 10.95 -8.87
CA LYS A 69 -3.43 10.42 -10.21
C LYS A 69 -2.75 9.08 -10.44
N LEU A 70 -1.50 8.94 -10.01
CA LEU A 70 -0.74 7.70 -10.11
C LEU A 70 -1.42 6.57 -9.31
N GLY A 71 -1.84 6.84 -8.07
CA GLY A 71 -2.57 5.88 -7.25
C GLY A 71 -3.88 5.42 -7.92
N LYS A 72 -4.65 6.35 -8.49
CA LYS A 72 -5.87 6.03 -9.25
C LYS A 72 -5.59 5.16 -10.48
N GLN A 73 -4.56 5.48 -11.26
CA GLN A 73 -4.20 4.72 -12.45
C GLN A 73 -3.72 3.31 -12.13
N ILE A 74 -2.92 3.14 -11.06
CA ILE A 74 -2.50 1.81 -10.60
C ILE A 74 -3.73 1.00 -10.17
N LYS A 75 -4.63 1.60 -9.39
CA LYS A 75 -5.90 0.98 -8.99
C LYS A 75 -6.75 0.55 -10.19
N GLN A 76 -6.84 1.36 -11.23
CA GLN A 76 -7.60 1.02 -12.45
C GLN A 76 -6.96 -0.10 -13.28
N LYS A 77 -5.63 -0.21 -13.28
CA LYS A 77 -4.90 -1.26 -14.00
C LYS A 77 -4.90 -2.59 -13.26
N LEU A 78 -5.23 -2.60 -11.98
CA LEU A 78 -5.34 -3.83 -11.21
C LEU A 78 -6.59 -4.60 -11.65
N PRO A 79 -6.48 -5.90 -11.93
CA PRO A 79 -7.62 -6.69 -12.34
C PRO A 79 -8.59 -6.88 -11.16
N SER A 80 -9.88 -7.04 -11.46
CA SER A 80 -10.93 -7.17 -10.43
C SER A 80 -10.72 -8.38 -9.51
N ASN A 81 -10.03 -9.41 -9.99
CA ASN A 81 -9.67 -10.62 -9.24
C ASN A 81 -8.32 -10.51 -8.53
N TYR A 82 -7.75 -9.30 -8.37
CA TYR A 82 -6.43 -9.13 -7.75
C TYR A 82 -6.29 -9.79 -6.38
N ILE A 83 -7.31 -9.69 -5.52
CA ILE A 83 -7.31 -10.32 -4.18
C ILE A 83 -7.15 -11.84 -4.30
N ILE A 84 -7.80 -12.45 -5.30
CA ILE A 84 -7.72 -13.89 -5.55
C ILE A 84 -6.31 -14.24 -6.06
N LEU A 85 -5.77 -13.45 -6.98
CA LEU A 85 -4.41 -13.65 -7.51
C LEU A 85 -3.35 -13.50 -6.41
N GLU A 86 -3.52 -12.56 -5.47
CA GLU A 86 -2.63 -12.41 -4.32
C GLU A 86 -2.68 -13.65 -3.41
N LYS A 87 -3.88 -14.18 -3.12
CA LYS A 87 -4.05 -15.45 -2.39
C LYS A 87 -3.43 -16.65 -3.14
N MET A 88 -3.60 -16.72 -4.46
CA MET A 88 -2.95 -17.77 -5.27
C MET A 88 -1.43 -17.68 -5.23
N CYS A 89 -0.87 -16.46 -5.21
CA CYS A 89 0.56 -16.23 -5.04
C CYS A 89 1.09 -16.72 -3.69
N GLN A 90 0.27 -16.73 -2.63
CA GLN A 90 0.67 -17.29 -1.33
C GLN A 90 0.90 -18.81 -1.42
N GLN A 91 0.21 -19.50 -2.33
CA GLN A 91 0.39 -20.92 -2.61
C GLN A 91 1.41 -21.20 -3.73
N SER A 92 2.21 -20.21 -4.14
CA SER A 92 3.28 -20.47 -5.11
C SER A 92 4.28 -21.47 -4.53
N VAL A 93 4.90 -22.28 -5.41
CA VAL A 93 5.88 -23.31 -5.01
C VAL A 93 7.03 -22.68 -4.21
N GLU A 94 7.47 -21.49 -4.61
CA GLU A 94 8.53 -20.74 -3.94
C GLU A 94 8.15 -20.32 -2.51
N ASN A 95 6.90 -19.86 -2.31
CA ASN A 95 6.41 -19.46 -0.99
C ASN A 95 6.08 -20.67 -0.10
N THR A 96 5.58 -21.76 -0.71
CA THR A 96 5.18 -22.97 -0.01
C THR A 96 6.39 -23.75 0.52
N LEU A 97 7.49 -23.76 -0.22
CA LEU A 97 8.72 -24.49 0.14
C LEU A 97 9.69 -23.65 0.98
N ARG A 98 9.36 -22.39 1.26
CA ARG A 98 10.21 -21.49 2.04
C ARG A 98 10.25 -21.97 3.50
N GLN A 99 11.42 -22.34 4.00
CA GLN A 99 11.59 -22.69 5.42
C GLN A 99 11.67 -21.42 6.26
N GLY A 100 10.61 -21.10 7.02
CA GLY A 100 10.59 -19.95 7.92
C GLY A 100 9.28 -19.81 8.73
N LYS A 101 9.26 -18.86 9.69
CA LYS A 101 8.07 -18.51 10.48
C LYS A 101 7.03 -17.69 9.70
N ASP A 102 7.36 -17.19 8.52
CA ASP A 102 6.45 -16.48 7.62
C ASP A 102 5.54 -17.43 6.82
N ASN A 103 5.25 -18.61 7.36
CA ASN A 103 4.38 -19.59 6.71
C ASN A 103 2.92 -19.15 6.85
N GLN A 104 2.48 -18.31 5.91
CA GLN A 104 1.08 -17.91 5.72
C GLN A 104 0.15 -19.10 5.41
N ILE A 105 0.70 -20.30 5.27
CA ILE A 105 -0.04 -21.57 5.19
C ILE A 105 -0.90 -21.80 6.43
N ALA A 106 -0.44 -21.43 7.63
CA ALA A 106 -1.22 -21.60 8.85
C ALA A 106 -2.47 -20.68 8.85
N ASP A 107 -2.29 -19.42 8.46
CA ASP A 107 -3.40 -18.46 8.32
C ASP A 107 -4.40 -18.92 7.25
N LEU A 108 -3.89 -19.48 6.14
CA LEU A 108 -4.72 -20.01 5.06
C LEU A 108 -5.47 -21.29 5.47
N ALA A 109 -4.82 -22.17 6.25
CA ALA A 109 -5.45 -23.37 6.79
C ALA A 109 -6.63 -22.99 7.70
N ALA A 110 -6.45 -21.99 8.57
CA ALA A 110 -7.52 -21.43 9.40
C ALA A 110 -8.65 -20.81 8.58
N GLU A 111 -8.35 -20.05 7.52
CA GLU A 111 -9.38 -19.53 6.59
C GLU A 111 -10.18 -20.64 5.89
N LEU A 112 -9.56 -21.78 5.62
CA LEU A 112 -10.17 -22.95 4.96
C LEU A 112 -10.90 -23.89 5.95
N GLY A 113 -10.86 -23.59 7.26
CA GLY A 113 -11.50 -24.37 8.31
C GLY A 113 -10.68 -25.56 8.81
N PHE A 114 -9.39 -25.61 8.52
CA PHE A 114 -8.44 -26.57 9.10
C PHE A 114 -7.81 -25.95 10.34
N TYR A 115 -8.14 -26.51 11.50
CA TYR A 115 -7.60 -26.11 12.79
C TYR A 115 -6.52 -27.09 13.25
N ASP A 116 -5.65 -26.67 14.17
CA ASP A 116 -4.56 -27.50 14.71
C ASP A 116 -5.03 -28.86 15.27
N GLU A 117 -6.31 -28.97 15.64
CA GLU A 117 -6.97 -30.20 16.07
C GLU A 117 -7.07 -31.28 14.97
N ALA A 118 -7.01 -30.88 13.70
CA ALA A 118 -7.04 -31.77 12.54
C ALA A 118 -5.63 -32.22 12.09
N ILE A 119 -4.58 -31.62 12.64
CA ILE A 119 -3.20 -32.02 12.38
C ILE A 119 -2.87 -33.08 13.43
N ASP A 120 -3.14 -34.35 13.08
CA ASP A 120 -2.70 -35.48 13.89
C ASP A 120 -1.21 -35.32 14.21
N LYS A 121 -0.90 -35.32 15.52
CA LYS A 121 0.47 -35.33 16.02
C LYS A 121 1.11 -36.66 15.62
N LEU A 122 1.74 -36.68 14.46
CA LEU A 122 2.70 -37.72 14.06
C LEU A 122 3.95 -37.67 14.93
#